data_AF-A0A9X8VKJ8-F1
#
_entry.id   AF-A0A9X8VKJ8-F1
#
_cell.length_a   1.000
_cell.length_b   1.000
_cell.length_c   1.000
_cell.angle_alpha   90.00
_cell.angle_beta   90.00
_cell.angle_gamma   90.00
#
_symmetry.space_group_name_H-M   'P 1'
#
loop_
_entity.id
_entity.type
_entity.pdbx_description
1 polymer ?
#
loop_
_entity_poly.entity_id
_entity_poly.type
_entity_poly.pdbx_seq_one_letter_code
_entity_poly.pdbx_strand_id
1 'polypeptide(L)'
;MNQPSKAPRGSAAKSKTKKKSRMELDQEARERKRLKKRRGLASGSRTQVESGNQKNKSAAAAKDPRIGSKVPVALVVDEPKVKAKPQPKPKAEAKPRLSPEEELAKLENDERLNALLDRIDDGETLNAEEQTYVDKTLDRIDVL
;
A
#
# COMPACT_ATOMS: atom_id res chain seq x y z
N MET A 1 47.00 60.49 11.23
CA MET A 1 47.41 60.07 9.87
C MET A 1 47.98 58.66 9.91
N ASN A 2 47.81 57.93 8.81
CA ASN A 2 48.52 56.70 8.37
C ASN A 2 47.66 55.43 8.25
N GLN A 3 47.05 55.33 7.05
CA GLN A 3 46.61 54.10 6.40
C GLN A 3 47.82 53.26 5.96
N PRO A 4 47.77 51.92 6.06
CA PRO A 4 48.61 51.05 5.25
C PRO A 4 47.83 50.40 4.10
N SER A 5 48.16 50.89 2.90
CA SER A 5 48.26 50.26 1.57
C SER A 5 47.54 48.93 1.27
N LYS A 6 46.74 48.98 0.18
CA LYS A 6 46.18 47.84 -0.56
C LYS A 6 47.32 47.07 -1.28
N ALA A 7 47.43 45.76 -1.04
CA ALA A 7 48.25 44.85 -1.85
C ALA A 7 47.39 44.15 -2.94
N PRO A 8 47.96 43.76 -4.09
CA PRO A 8 47.23 43.56 -5.34
C PRO A 8 46.43 42.25 -5.40
N ARG A 9 45.25 42.32 -6.03
CA ARG A 9 44.40 41.17 -6.37
C ARG A 9 45.05 40.34 -7.49
N GLY A 10 45.80 39.30 -7.11
CA GLY A 10 46.21 38.23 -8.02
C GLY A 10 45.18 37.10 -8.01
N SER A 11 44.32 36.99 -9.02
CA SER A 11 43.48 35.81 -9.21
C SER A 11 44.36 34.65 -9.70
N ALA A 12 44.86 33.82 -8.79
CA ALA A 12 45.49 32.56 -9.16
C ALA A 12 44.45 31.71 -9.90
N ALA A 13 44.69 31.47 -11.19
CA ALA A 13 43.85 30.63 -12.03
C ALA A 13 43.67 29.26 -11.36
N LYS A 14 42.43 28.92 -10.98
CA LYS A 14 42.11 27.61 -10.42
C LYS A 14 42.48 26.56 -11.46
N SER A 15 43.48 25.72 -11.16
CA SER A 15 43.86 24.60 -12.00
C SER A 15 42.62 23.73 -12.23
N LYS A 16 42.31 23.44 -13.50
CA LYS A 16 41.16 22.59 -13.86
C LYS A 16 41.39 21.21 -13.25
N THR A 17 40.64 20.88 -12.20
CA THR A 17 40.65 19.54 -11.59
C THR A 17 40.27 18.52 -12.65
N LYS A 18 41.18 17.62 -13.01
CA LYS A 18 40.89 16.53 -13.93
C LYS A 18 39.75 15.69 -13.35
N LYS A 19 38.69 15.48 -14.14
CA LYS A 19 37.57 14.62 -13.74
C LYS A 19 38.09 13.19 -13.63
N LYS A 20 37.77 12.53 -12.51
CA LYS A 20 38.14 11.12 -12.28
C LYS A 20 37.53 10.24 -13.36
N SER A 21 38.25 9.18 -13.75
CA SER A 21 37.72 8.20 -14.69
C SER A 21 36.58 7.40 -14.04
N ARG A 22 35.72 6.75 -14.85
CA ARG A 22 34.62 5.94 -14.31
C ARG A 22 35.12 4.79 -13.43
N MET A 23 36.23 4.17 -13.82
CA MET A 23 36.89 3.12 -13.04
C MET A 23 37.36 3.63 -11.67
N GLU A 24 37.95 4.83 -11.60
CA GLU A 24 38.36 5.45 -10.35
C GLU A 24 37.17 5.78 -9.43
N LEU A 25 36.06 6.24 -10.00
CA LEU A 25 34.83 6.49 -9.24
C LEU A 25 34.25 5.19 -8.65
N ASP A 26 34.27 4.09 -9.40
CA ASP A 26 33.77 2.81 -8.94
C ASP A 26 34.66 2.21 -7.83
N GLN A 27 35.98 2.39 -7.93
CA GLN A 27 36.92 2.02 -6.87
C GLN A 27 36.69 2.86 -5.60
N GLU A 28 36.58 4.18 -5.74
CA GLU A 28 36.31 5.08 -4.61
C GLU A 28 34.96 4.77 -3.94
N ALA A 29 33.93 4.40 -4.72
CA ALA A 29 32.63 4.00 -4.17
C ALA A 29 32.74 2.72 -3.32
N ARG A 30 33.49 1.71 -3.78
CA ARG A 30 33.75 0.47 -3.02
C ARG A 30 34.53 0.75 -1.75
N GLU A 31 35.55 1.60 -1.82
CA GLU A 31 36.34 2.02 -0.66
C GLU A 31 35.50 2.78 0.36
N ARG A 32 34.69 3.74 -0.08
CA ARG A 32 33.75 4.47 0.80
C ARG A 32 32.77 3.52 1.47
N LYS A 33 32.26 2.50 0.78
CA LYS A 33 31.39 1.47 1.37
C LYS A 33 32.12 0.66 2.43
N ARG A 34 33.37 0.25 2.16
CA ARG A 34 34.22 -0.46 3.12
C ARG A 34 34.53 0.39 4.36
N LEU A 35 34.84 1.67 4.17
CA LEU A 35 35.09 2.61 5.27
C LEU A 35 33.82 2.86 6.10
N LYS A 36 32.67 3.11 5.46
CA LYS A 36 31.38 3.29 6.17
C LYS A 36 30.96 2.05 6.97
N LYS A 37 31.25 0.84 6.49
CA LYS A 37 30.99 -0.41 7.24
C LYS A 37 31.81 -0.51 8.54
N ARG A 38 33.05 0.00 8.53
CA ARG A 38 33.94 -0.02 9.71
C ARG A 38 33.78 1.20 10.60
N ARG A 39 33.35 2.34 10.05
CA ARG A 39 33.04 3.54 10.81
C ARG A 39 31.76 3.29 11.58
N GLY A 40 31.80 3.40 12.91
CA GLY A 40 30.59 3.41 13.74
C GLY A 40 29.62 4.53 13.35
N LEU A 41 28.43 4.51 13.96
CA LEU A 41 27.44 5.58 13.80
C LEU A 41 28.06 6.94 14.19
N ALA A 42 27.68 8.00 13.47
CA ALA A 42 28.14 9.34 13.79
C ALA A 42 27.68 9.75 15.20
N SER A 43 28.51 10.51 15.91
CA SER A 43 28.11 11.15 17.18
C SER A 43 26.86 12.01 16.95
N GLY A 44 25.88 11.94 17.85
CA GLY A 44 24.57 12.59 17.68
C GLY A 44 23.50 11.75 16.96
N SER A 45 23.86 10.63 16.32
CA SER A 45 22.88 9.66 15.78
C SER A 45 22.05 8.96 16.86
N ARG A 46 22.46 9.04 18.13
CA ARG A 46 21.72 8.47 19.28
C ARG A 46 20.55 9.36 19.71
N THR A 47 20.59 10.66 19.43
CA THR A 47 19.53 11.63 19.76
C THR A 47 18.65 11.98 18.57
N GLN A 48 19.10 11.64 17.35
CA GLN A 48 18.21 11.53 16.20
C GLN A 48 17.39 10.25 16.37
N VAL A 49 16.34 10.33 17.19
CA VAL A 49 15.27 9.35 17.22
C VAL A 49 14.73 9.29 15.79
N GLU A 50 15.05 8.23 15.04
CA GLU A 50 14.15 7.72 14.01
C GLU A 50 12.76 7.81 14.61
N SER A 51 11.87 8.61 14.03
CA SER A 51 10.49 8.82 14.48
C SER A 51 9.69 7.52 14.36
N GLY A 52 10.09 6.52 15.12
CA GLY A 52 9.59 5.17 15.18
C GLY A 52 8.98 4.95 16.55
N ASN A 53 7.68 5.23 16.62
CA ASN A 53 6.71 4.54 17.46
C ASN A 53 7.11 4.30 18.94
N GLN A 54 7.23 5.35 19.74
CA GLN A 54 7.23 5.19 21.20
C GLN A 54 5.80 5.24 21.75
N LYS A 55 5.13 4.08 21.77
CA LYS A 55 3.95 3.84 22.61
C LYS A 55 4.38 3.69 24.07
N ASN A 56 4.73 4.79 24.73
CA ASN A 56 4.78 4.80 26.20
C ASN A 56 3.36 5.01 26.73
N LYS A 57 2.62 3.91 26.88
CA LYS A 57 1.44 3.86 27.76
C LYS A 57 1.94 3.83 29.21
N SER A 58 2.30 4.99 29.76
CA SER A 58 2.29 5.10 31.22
C SER A 58 0.82 5.19 31.65
N ALA A 59 0.41 4.22 32.47
CA ALA A 59 -0.87 4.22 33.15
C ALA A 59 -1.06 5.54 33.92
N ALA A 60 -2.31 5.96 34.05
CA ALA A 60 -2.75 7.25 34.58
C ALA A 60 -2.20 7.53 35.99
N ALA A 61 -1.01 8.12 36.07
CA ALA A 61 -0.56 8.83 37.26
C ALA A 61 -1.20 10.23 37.27
N ALA A 62 -1.55 10.73 38.45
CA ALA A 62 -2.01 12.10 38.63
C ALA A 62 -0.96 13.08 38.08
N LYS A 63 -1.31 13.83 37.04
CA LYS A 63 -0.42 14.82 36.42
C LYS A 63 -0.45 16.11 37.25
N ASP A 64 0.71 16.68 37.54
CA ASP A 64 0.83 17.97 38.23
C ASP A 64 0.13 19.07 37.41
N PRO A 65 -0.82 19.84 37.98
CA PRO A 65 -1.53 20.91 37.28
C PRO A 65 -0.61 22.04 36.77
N ARG A 66 0.61 22.18 37.30
CA ARG A 66 1.61 23.13 36.79
C ARG A 66 2.25 22.67 35.48
N ILE A 67 2.22 21.37 35.19
CA ILE A 67 2.79 20.80 33.96
C ILE A 67 1.65 20.66 32.94
N GLY A 68 1.68 21.49 31.89
CA GLY A 68 0.70 21.44 30.81
C GLY A 68 0.71 20.11 30.04
N SER A 69 -0.34 19.89 29.24
CA SER A 69 -0.44 18.72 28.37
C SER A 69 0.69 18.70 27.34
N LYS A 70 1.57 17.69 27.41
CA LYS A 70 2.59 17.40 26.38
C LYS A 70 2.11 16.38 25.35
N VAL A 71 0.80 16.15 25.24
CA VAL A 71 0.25 15.24 24.23
C VAL A 71 0.47 15.88 22.86
N PRO A 72 1.18 15.23 21.93
CA PRO A 72 1.37 15.78 20.59
C PRO A 72 0.02 15.92 19.90
N VAL A 73 -0.24 17.11 19.35
CA VAL A 73 -1.40 17.37 18.51
C VAL A 73 -0.99 17.08 17.06
N ALA A 74 -1.80 16.28 16.36
CA ALA A 74 -1.54 16.01 14.95
C ALA A 74 -1.70 17.31 14.14
N LEU A 75 -0.69 17.64 13.33
CA LEU A 75 -0.66 18.87 12.54
C LEU A 75 -1.37 18.73 11.18
N VAL A 76 -1.57 17.49 10.74
CA VAL A 76 -2.39 17.16 9.57
C VAL A 76 -3.77 16.78 10.09
N VAL A 77 -4.80 17.51 9.67
CA VAL A 77 -6.17 17.05 9.77
C VAL A 77 -6.32 15.97 8.72
N ASP A 78 -6.00 14.73 9.06
CA ASP A 78 -6.64 13.63 8.36
C ASP A 78 -8.13 13.86 8.56
N GLU A 79 -8.87 14.04 7.46
CA GLU A 79 -10.32 14.13 7.46
C GLU A 79 -10.87 13.15 8.49
N PRO A 80 -11.89 13.53 9.29
CA PRO A 80 -12.39 12.63 10.32
C PRO A 80 -12.64 11.29 9.64
N LYS A 81 -11.86 10.28 10.02
CA LYS A 81 -12.18 8.90 9.72
C LYS A 81 -13.50 8.71 10.43
N VAL A 82 -14.57 9.01 9.70
CA VAL A 82 -15.93 8.71 10.03
C VAL A 82 -15.80 7.30 10.56
N LYS A 83 -16.22 7.10 11.80
CA LYS A 83 -16.53 5.75 12.27
C LYS A 83 -17.64 5.30 11.35
N ALA A 84 -17.23 4.81 10.18
CA ALA A 84 -18.10 4.18 9.23
C ALA A 84 -18.71 3.06 10.06
N LYS A 85 -20.03 3.10 10.15
CA LYS A 85 -20.87 1.92 10.45
C LYS A 85 -20.17 0.71 9.84
N PRO A 86 -20.07 -0.42 10.55
CA PRO A 86 -19.25 -1.57 10.14
C PRO A 86 -19.43 -1.79 8.64
N GLN A 87 -18.41 -1.40 7.87
CA GLN A 87 -18.44 -1.63 6.44
C GLN A 87 -18.48 -3.15 6.27
N PRO A 88 -19.40 -3.70 5.47
CA PRO A 88 -19.35 -5.11 5.13
C PRO A 88 -17.94 -5.36 4.57
N LYS A 89 -17.25 -6.32 5.19
CA LYS A 89 -15.89 -6.74 4.85
C LYS A 89 -15.72 -6.76 3.33
N PRO A 90 -14.58 -6.30 2.78
CA PRO A 90 -14.25 -6.59 1.39
C PRO A 90 -14.38 -8.09 1.21
N LYS A 91 -15.31 -8.50 0.33
CA LYS A 91 -15.55 -9.90 0.02
C LYS A 91 -14.19 -10.48 -0.35
N ALA A 92 -13.84 -11.54 0.36
CA ALA A 92 -12.67 -12.34 0.09
C ALA A 92 -12.51 -12.54 -1.42
N GLU A 93 -11.27 -12.49 -1.89
CA GLU A 93 -10.87 -12.94 -3.22
C GLU A 93 -11.64 -14.22 -3.52
N ALA A 94 -12.64 -14.09 -4.38
CA ALA A 94 -13.40 -15.23 -4.81
C ALA A 94 -12.40 -16.07 -5.59
N LYS A 95 -12.23 -17.34 -5.17
CA LYS A 95 -11.76 -18.45 -6.02
C LYS A 95 -12.16 -18.14 -7.46
N PRO A 96 -11.29 -18.36 -8.49
CA PRO A 96 -11.55 -17.91 -9.85
C PRO A 96 -13.01 -18.16 -10.17
N ARG A 97 -13.81 -17.09 -10.08
CA ARG A 97 -15.21 -17.17 -10.41
C ARG A 97 -15.13 -17.48 -11.88
N LEU A 98 -15.70 -18.62 -12.28
CA LEU A 98 -15.91 -18.83 -13.69
C LEU A 98 -16.47 -17.53 -14.25
N SER A 99 -15.94 -17.10 -15.40
CA SER A 99 -16.45 -15.88 -15.99
C SER A 99 -17.98 -16.01 -16.11
N PRO A 100 -18.76 -14.93 -15.97
CA PRO A 100 -20.21 -15.00 -16.16
C PRO A 100 -20.57 -15.75 -17.46
N GLU A 101 -19.77 -15.60 -18.52
CA GLU A 101 -19.86 -16.32 -19.78
C GLU A 101 -19.65 -17.84 -19.65
N GLU A 102 -18.67 -18.29 -18.86
CA GLU A 102 -18.43 -19.71 -18.60
C GLU A 102 -19.53 -20.34 -17.74
N GLU A 103 -20.11 -19.58 -16.80
CA GLU A 103 -21.27 -20.05 -16.02
C GLU A 103 -22.51 -20.17 -16.91
N LEU A 104 -22.78 -19.15 -17.73
CA LEU A 104 -23.88 -19.15 -18.70
C LEU A 104 -23.78 -20.34 -19.65
N ALA A 105 -22.61 -20.54 -20.26
CA ALA A 105 -22.38 -21.67 -21.17
C ALA A 105 -22.59 -23.03 -20.51
N LYS A 106 -22.31 -23.16 -19.20
CA LYS A 106 -22.58 -24.42 -18.47
C LYS A 106 -24.07 -24.63 -18.23
N LEU A 107 -24.81 -23.57 -17.93
CA LEU A 107 -26.25 -23.65 -17.69
C LEU A 107 -27.01 -23.93 -18.99
N GLU A 108 -26.60 -23.30 -20.10
CA GLU A 108 -27.17 -23.56 -21.44
C GLU A 108 -26.89 -24.98 -21.95
N ASN A 109 -25.75 -25.57 -21.56
CA ASN A 109 -25.38 -26.93 -21.92
C ASN A 109 -25.69 -27.98 -20.83
N ASP A 110 -26.53 -27.65 -19.84
CA ASP A 110 -26.93 -28.62 -18.81
C ASP A 110 -27.93 -29.64 -19.39
N GLU A 111 -27.49 -30.90 -19.50
CA GLU A 111 -28.30 -32.01 -20.00
C GLU A 111 -29.61 -32.19 -19.22
N ARG A 112 -29.61 -31.92 -17.91
CA ARG A 112 -30.81 -32.05 -17.07
C ARG A 112 -31.82 -30.97 -17.41
N LEU A 113 -31.37 -29.73 -17.61
CA LEU A 113 -32.25 -28.62 -17.98
C LEU A 113 -32.89 -28.90 -19.35
N ASN A 114 -32.08 -29.30 -20.32
CA ASN A 114 -32.55 -29.62 -21.67
C ASN A 114 -33.59 -30.75 -21.67
N ALA A 115 -33.34 -31.85 -20.96
CA ALA A 115 -34.30 -32.96 -20.87
C ALA A 115 -35.62 -32.56 -20.18
N LEU A 116 -35.60 -31.60 -19.25
CA LEU A 116 -36.82 -31.09 -18.61
C LEU A 116 -37.60 -30.15 -19.55
N LEU A 117 -36.90 -29.35 -20.36
CA LEU A 117 -37.53 -28.49 -21.37
C LEU A 117 -38.18 -29.34 -22.48
N ASP A 118 -37.50 -30.38 -22.96
CA ASP A 118 -38.06 -31.31 -23.96
C ASP A 118 -39.37 -31.93 -23.47
N ARG A 119 -39.44 -32.34 -22.19
CA ARG A 119 -40.68 -32.89 -21.59
C ARG A 119 -41.79 -31.86 -21.49
N ILE A 120 -41.46 -30.59 -21.19
CA ILE A 120 -42.44 -29.50 -21.18
C ILE A 120 -42.99 -29.30 -22.61
N ASP A 121 -42.13 -29.34 -23.62
CA ASP A 121 -42.51 -29.21 -25.04
C ASP A 121 -43.36 -30.42 -25.52
N ASP A 122 -43.08 -31.61 -25.02
CA ASP A 122 -43.90 -32.82 -25.21
C ASP A 122 -45.25 -32.77 -24.46
N GLY A 123 -45.45 -31.75 -23.61
CA GLY A 123 -46.69 -31.53 -22.85
C GLY A 123 -46.80 -32.36 -21.56
N GLU A 124 -45.69 -32.93 -21.09
CA GLU A 124 -45.64 -33.64 -19.81
C GLU A 124 -45.63 -32.65 -18.64
N THR A 125 -46.37 -32.98 -17.58
CA THR A 125 -46.37 -32.16 -16.36
C THR A 125 -45.18 -32.53 -15.48
N LEU A 126 -44.25 -31.59 -15.29
CA LEU A 126 -43.12 -31.76 -14.38
C LEU A 126 -43.58 -31.84 -12.93
N ASN A 127 -42.78 -32.50 -12.08
CA ASN A 127 -43.02 -32.46 -10.64
C ASN A 127 -42.64 -31.08 -10.07
N ALA A 128 -43.09 -30.78 -8.84
CA ALA A 128 -42.85 -29.47 -8.23
C ALA A 128 -41.35 -29.14 -8.05
N GLU A 129 -40.52 -30.15 -7.77
CA GLU A 129 -39.07 -29.95 -7.59
C GLU A 129 -38.37 -29.63 -8.92
N GLU A 130 -38.73 -30.35 -9.99
CA GLU A 130 -38.26 -30.16 -11.35
C GLU A 130 -38.66 -28.79 -11.89
N GLN A 131 -39.93 -28.40 -11.72
CA GLN A 131 -40.38 -27.06 -12.11
C GLN A 131 -39.60 -25.97 -11.38
N THR A 132 -39.43 -26.09 -10.06
CA THR A 132 -38.65 -25.10 -9.30
C THR A 132 -37.18 -25.06 -9.69
N TYR A 133 -36.62 -26.17 -10.19
CA TYR A 133 -35.26 -26.22 -10.69
C TYR A 133 -35.15 -25.52 -12.05
N VAL A 134 -36.08 -25.76 -12.97
CA VAL A 134 -36.16 -25.06 -14.26
C VAL A 134 -36.28 -23.56 -14.02
N ASP A 135 -37.25 -23.13 -13.23
CA ASP A 135 -37.50 -21.70 -12.94
C ASP A 135 -36.26 -21.01 -12.37
N LYS A 136 -35.62 -21.61 -11.35
CA LYS A 136 -34.40 -21.05 -10.74
C LYS A 136 -33.21 -20.98 -11.70
N THR A 137 -33.12 -21.95 -12.62
CA THR A 137 -32.01 -22.00 -13.57
C THR A 137 -32.19 -20.95 -14.65
N LEU A 138 -33.41 -20.77 -15.15
CA LEU A 138 -33.75 -19.70 -16.09
C LEU A 138 -33.58 -18.32 -15.44
N ASP A 139 -34.07 -18.11 -14.21
CA ASP A 139 -33.84 -16.88 -13.45
C ASP A 139 -32.34 -16.57 -13.27
N ARG A 140 -31.51 -17.61 -13.11
CA ARG A 140 -30.06 -17.45 -12.98
C ARG A 140 -29.42 -17.02 -14.29
N ILE A 141 -29.86 -17.58 -15.41
CA ILE A 141 -29.43 -17.21 -16.76
C ILE A 141 -29.80 -15.75 -17.03
N ASP A 142 -31.02 -15.31 -16.72
CA ASP A 142 -31.47 -13.93 -16.96
C ASP A 142 -30.70 -12.87 -16.15
N VAL A 143 -30.15 -13.24 -14.99
CA VAL A 143 -29.36 -12.36 -14.12
C VAL A 143 -27.87 -12.31 -14.51
N LEU A 144 -27.38 -13.32 -15.22
CA LEU A 144 -25.97 -13.44 -15.62
C LEU A 144 -25.65 -12.58 -16.85
#